data_AF-A0A2A2IGQ3-F1
#
_entry.id   AF-A0A2A2IGQ3-F1
#
_cell.length_a   1.000
_cell.length_b   1.000
_cell.length_c   1.000
_cell.angle_alpha   90.00
_cell.angle_beta   90.00
_cell.angle_gamma   90.00
#
_symmetry.space_group_name_H-M   'P 1'
#
loop_
_entity.id
_entity.type
_entity.pdbx_description
1 polymer ?
#
loop_
_entity_poly.entity_id
_entity_poly.type
_entity_poly.pdbx_seq_one_letter_code
_entity_poly.pdbx_strand_id
1 'polypeptide(L)'
;MIKRRNLMRVFGVAALIMIANIIYKISSDKNVDVFDVLSLGTFVLMFISTITWGNKEEKNGLYQGDELGQRIMEKSSKISYTILLFTIMVAVFADKFVNGTVNLFLLLVLGFAMITYPFVEYFIAKKYK
;
A
#
# COMPACT_ATOMS: atom_id res chain seq x y z
N MET A 1 8.07 25.49 -10.35
CA MET A 1 6.93 24.57 -10.13
C MET A 1 7.12 23.34 -11.01
N ILE A 2 7.33 22.16 -10.42
CA ILE A 2 7.53 20.92 -11.19
C ILE A 2 6.17 20.45 -11.69
N LYS A 3 6.01 20.31 -13.02
CA LYS A 3 4.74 19.84 -13.61
C LYS A 3 4.46 18.40 -13.17
N ARG A 4 3.19 18.07 -12.91
CA ARG A 4 2.73 16.72 -12.52
C ARG A 4 3.26 15.60 -13.42
N ARG A 5 3.30 15.85 -14.74
CA ARG A 5 3.83 14.90 -15.74
C ARG A 5 5.30 14.53 -15.50
N ASN A 6 6.10 15.46 -14.98
CA ASN A 6 7.50 15.19 -14.67
C ASN A 6 7.63 14.37 -13.38
N LEU A 7 6.82 14.65 -12.36
CA LEU A 7 6.78 13.84 -11.12
C LEU A 7 6.37 12.40 -11.40
N MET A 8 5.36 12.18 -12.24
CA MET A 8 4.96 10.84 -12.67
C MET A 8 6.13 10.07 -13.30
N ARG A 9 6.89 10.71 -14.19
CA ARG A 9 8.06 10.07 -14.82
C ARG A 9 9.15 9.77 -13.80
N VAL A 10 9.44 10.71 -12.90
CA VAL A 10 10.47 10.53 -11.86
C VAL A 10 10.14 9.38 -10.93
N PHE A 11 8.94 9.35 -10.35
CA PHE A 11 8.55 8.28 -9.44
C PHE A 11 8.42 6.93 -10.15
N GLY A 12 7.93 6.93 -11.40
CA GLY A 12 7.84 5.70 -12.20
C GLY A 12 9.22 5.11 -12.51
N VAL A 13 10.17 5.95 -12.95
CA VAL A 13 11.56 5.52 -13.20
C VAL A 13 12.24 5.08 -11.90
N ALA A 14 12.05 5.80 -10.79
CA ALA A 14 12.60 5.43 -9.49
C ALA A 14 12.07 4.06 -9.01
N ALA A 15 10.77 3.80 -9.16
CA ALA A 15 10.19 2.49 -8.83
C ALA A 15 10.78 1.37 -9.70
N LEU A 16 10.95 1.60 -11.01
CA LEU A 16 11.56 0.62 -11.92
C LEU A 16 13.03 0.33 -11.57
N ILE A 17 13.80 1.37 -11.23
CA ILE A 17 15.19 1.21 -10.77
C ILE A 17 15.23 0.37 -9.48
N MET A 18 14.33 0.63 -8.53
CA MET A 18 14.25 -0.15 -7.30
C MET A 18 13.88 -1.61 -7.55
N ILE A 19 12.92 -1.88 -8.43
CA ILE A 19 12.57 -3.26 -8.85
C ILE A 19 13.80 -3.95 -9.45
N ALA A 20 14.50 -3.29 -10.38
CA ALA A 20 15.69 -3.84 -11.01
C ALA A 20 16.81 -4.12 -9.99
N ASN A 21 17.00 -3.24 -9.01
CA ASN A 21 17.98 -3.42 -7.94
C ASN A 21 17.63 -4.63 -7.04
N ILE A 22 16.35 -4.81 -6.67
CA ILE A 22 15.92 -5.96 -5.88
C ILE A 22 16.10 -7.26 -6.66
N ILE A 23 15.71 -7.31 -7.93
CA ILE A 23 15.93 -8.48 -8.79
C ILE A 23 17.43 -8.79 -8.89
N TYR A 24 18.26 -7.78 -9.16
CA TYR A 24 19.71 -7.96 -9.21
C TYR A 24 20.29 -8.51 -7.90
N LYS A 25 19.83 -8.02 -6.74
CA LYS A 25 20.24 -8.54 -5.44
C LYS A 25 19.86 -10.01 -5.28
N ILE A 26 18.61 -10.37 -5.57
CA ILE A 26 18.13 -11.76 -5.50
C ILE A 26 18.95 -12.67 -6.43
N SER A 27 19.18 -12.25 -7.69
CA SER A 27 19.96 -13.04 -8.65
C SER A 27 21.45 -13.15 -8.34
N SER A 28 21.97 -12.27 -7.48
CA SER A 28 23.38 -12.27 -7.06
C SER A 28 23.56 -12.85 -5.65
N ASP A 29 22.54 -13.53 -5.11
CA ASP A 29 22.49 -14.04 -3.72
C ASP A 29 22.82 -12.97 -2.66
N LYS A 30 22.53 -11.70 -2.96
CA LYS A 30 22.65 -10.59 -2.01
C LYS A 30 21.34 -10.45 -1.24
N ASN A 31 21.47 -10.15 0.05
CA ASN A 31 20.31 -9.92 0.91
C ASN A 31 19.52 -8.68 0.47
N VAL A 32 18.21 -8.82 0.44
CA VAL A 32 17.26 -7.71 0.32
C VAL A 32 17.03 -7.12 1.70
N ASP A 33 17.29 -5.83 1.85
CA ASP A 33 17.15 -5.11 3.12
C ASP A 33 15.75 -4.49 3.24
N VAL A 34 15.34 -4.19 4.47
CA VAL A 34 14.13 -3.45 4.78
C VAL A 34 14.06 -2.14 4.00
N PHE A 35 15.19 -1.43 3.84
CA PHE A 35 15.23 -0.20 3.07
C PHE A 35 14.85 -0.41 1.59
N ASP A 36 15.21 -1.54 0.98
CA ASP A 36 14.87 -1.84 -0.40
C ASP A 36 13.35 -1.95 -0.58
N VAL A 37 12.69 -2.66 0.34
CA VAL A 37 11.23 -2.85 0.33
C VAL A 37 10.50 -1.55 0.62
N LEU A 38 10.94 -0.79 1.63
CA LEU A 38 10.31 0.47 2.02
C LEU A 38 10.43 1.54 0.93
N SER A 39 11.60 1.67 0.31
CA SER A 39 11.81 2.65 -0.76
C SER A 39 11.02 2.29 -2.02
N LEU A 40 10.96 1.00 -2.40
CA LEU A 40 10.08 0.56 -3.49
C LEU A 40 8.61 0.89 -3.19
N GLY A 41 8.12 0.53 -2.00
CA GLY A 41 6.75 0.83 -1.58
C GLY A 41 6.44 2.32 -1.62
N THR A 42 7.39 3.15 -1.18
CA THR A 42 7.29 4.62 -1.20
C THR A 42 7.19 5.17 -2.62
N PHE A 43 8.07 4.76 -3.54
CA PHE A 43 8.03 5.24 -4.91
C PHE A 43 6.78 4.77 -5.65
N VAL A 44 6.34 3.52 -5.43
CA VAL A 44 5.09 3.02 -6.00
C VAL A 44 3.90 3.82 -5.45
N LEU A 45 3.84 4.08 -4.15
CA LEU A 45 2.80 4.90 -3.55
C LEU A 45 2.77 6.30 -4.16
N MET A 46 3.92 6.97 -4.26
CA MET A 46 4.03 8.30 -4.87
C MET A 46 3.63 8.28 -6.35
N PHE A 47 4.04 7.26 -7.10
CA PHE A 47 3.69 7.09 -8.50
C PHE A 47 2.18 6.91 -8.68
N ILE A 48 1.58 5.93 -7.99
CA ILE A 48 0.15 5.64 -8.05
C ILE A 48 -0.67 6.85 -7.57
N SER A 49 -0.25 7.54 -6.52
CA SER A 49 -0.91 8.76 -6.06
C SER A 49 -0.88 9.86 -7.13
N THR A 50 0.28 10.09 -7.75
CA THR A 50 0.48 11.12 -8.78
C THR A 50 -0.34 10.84 -10.05
N ILE A 51 -0.50 9.58 -10.46
CA ILE A 51 -1.34 9.23 -11.62
C ILE A 51 -2.84 9.31 -11.30
N THR A 52 -3.23 9.00 -10.06
CA THR A 52 -4.64 8.92 -9.64
C THR A 52 -5.23 10.31 -9.42
N TRP A 53 -4.53 11.15 -8.66
CA TRP A 53 -5.05 12.43 -8.20
C TRP A 53 -4.54 13.60 -9.05
N GLY A 54 -5.45 14.53 -9.33
CA GLY A 54 -5.18 15.79 -10.00
C GLY A 54 -4.55 16.85 -9.10
N ASN A 55 -4.00 17.93 -9.68
CA ASN A 55 -3.50 19.09 -8.93
C ASN A 55 -4.45 20.29 -9.06
N LYS A 56 -4.92 20.82 -7.92
CA LYS A 56 -5.86 21.96 -7.86
C LYS A 56 -5.32 23.17 -8.62
N GLU A 57 -4.01 23.36 -8.59
CA GLU A 57 -3.31 24.45 -9.28
C GLU A 57 -3.33 24.27 -10.80
N GLU A 58 -3.25 23.02 -11.27
CA GLU A 58 -3.29 22.68 -12.69
C GLU A 58 -4.74 22.53 -13.22
N LYS A 59 -5.76 22.69 -12.36
CA LYS A 59 -7.19 22.53 -12.67
C LYS A 59 -7.50 21.27 -13.50
N ASN A 60 -6.84 20.17 -13.19
CA ASN A 60 -6.94 18.92 -13.93
C ASN A 60 -7.24 17.72 -13.02
N GLY A 61 -7.85 16.68 -13.59
CA GLY A 61 -8.07 15.39 -12.92
C GLY A 61 -9.08 15.41 -11.78
N LEU A 62 -9.11 14.31 -11.03
CA LEU A 62 -9.96 14.13 -9.86
C LEU A 62 -9.30 14.74 -8.62
N TYR A 63 -10.05 15.46 -7.79
CA TYR A 63 -9.57 15.91 -6.49
C TYR A 63 -10.13 15.07 -5.37
N GLN A 64 -9.26 14.74 -4.41
CA GLN A 64 -9.66 14.04 -3.18
C GLN A 64 -10.74 14.78 -2.38
N GLY A 65 -10.75 16.12 -2.48
CA GLY A 65 -11.70 16.96 -1.76
C GLY A 65 -13.09 17.06 -2.39
N ASP A 66 -13.25 16.64 -3.64
CA ASP A 66 -14.55 16.66 -4.31
C ASP A 66 -15.41 15.48 -3.84
N GLU A 67 -16.73 15.58 -3.95
CA GLU A 67 -17.64 14.50 -3.56
C GLU A 67 -17.29 13.16 -4.22
N LEU A 68 -16.94 13.19 -5.51
CA LEU A 68 -16.52 12.00 -6.24
C LEU A 68 -15.19 11.44 -5.70
N GLY A 69 -14.24 12.30 -5.35
CA GLY A 69 -12.97 11.91 -4.74
C GLY A 69 -13.15 11.25 -3.37
N GLN A 70 -14.03 11.81 -2.53
CA GLN A 70 -14.37 11.25 -1.23
C GLN A 70 -15.02 9.86 -1.37
N ARG A 71 -15.99 9.69 -2.28
CA ARG A 71 -16.59 8.37 -2.55
C ARG A 71 -15.58 7.34 -3.03
N ILE A 72 -14.62 7.74 -3.88
CA ILE A 72 -13.53 6.86 -4.32
C ILE A 72 -12.68 6.44 -3.12
N MET A 73 -12.30 7.39 -2.26
CA MET A 73 -11.51 7.10 -1.06
C MET A 73 -12.24 6.12 -0.15
N GLU A 74 -13.50 6.37 0.21
CA GLU A 74 -14.30 5.48 1.06
C GLU A 74 -14.39 4.06 0.51
N LYS A 75 -14.74 3.92 -0.78
CA LYS A 75 -14.89 2.61 -1.42
C LYS A 75 -13.55 1.88 -1.52
N SER A 76 -12.50 2.60 -1.93
CA SER A 76 -11.16 2.03 -2.07
C SER A 76 -10.57 1.59 -0.74
N SER A 77 -10.78 2.34 0.35
CA SER A 77 -10.30 1.98 1.70
C SER A 77 -10.89 0.65 2.18
N LYS A 78 -12.19 0.43 1.94
CA LYS A 78 -12.83 -0.84 2.31
C LYS A 78 -12.28 -2.01 1.48
N ILE A 79 -12.15 -1.82 0.17
CA ILE A 79 -11.59 -2.84 -0.74
C ILE A 79 -10.14 -3.15 -0.38
N SER A 80 -9.30 -2.12 -0.17
CA SER A 80 -7.89 -2.30 0.15
C SER A 80 -7.69 -3.01 1.48
N TYR A 81 -8.52 -2.72 2.48
CA TYR A 81 -8.49 -3.44 3.75
C TYR A 81 -8.79 -4.94 3.56
N THR A 82 -9.83 -5.28 2.79
CA THR A 82 -10.16 -6.68 2.51
C THR A 82 -9.04 -7.40 1.76
N ILE A 83 -8.43 -6.75 0.76
CA ILE A 83 -7.31 -7.31 0.01
C ILE A 83 -6.11 -7.54 0.95
N LEU A 84 -5.75 -6.54 1.77
CA LEU A 84 -4.63 -6.65 2.70
C LEU A 84 -4.84 -7.78 3.72
N LEU A 85 -6.04 -7.88 4.29
CA LEU A 85 -6.39 -8.96 5.22
C LEU A 85 -6.25 -10.33 4.55
N PHE A 86 -6.73 -10.47 3.31
CA PHE A 86 -6.58 -11.71 2.55
C PHE A 86 -5.11 -12.03 2.24
N THR A 87 -4.30 -11.03 1.86
CA THR A 87 -2.86 -11.21 1.62
C THR A 87 -2.14 -11.68 2.88
N ILE A 88 -2.40 -11.07 4.04
CA ILE A 88 -1.81 -11.50 5.32
C ILE A 88 -2.22 -12.93 5.66
N MET A 89 -3.50 -13.27 5.44
CA MET A 89 -4.00 -14.64 5.67
C MET A 89 -3.27 -15.65 4.79
N VAL A 90 -3.13 -15.38 3.48
CA VAL A 90 -2.37 -16.23 2.56
C VAL A 90 -0.90 -16.35 2.99
N ALA A 91 -0.28 -15.27 3.45
CA ALA A 91 1.09 -15.29 3.94
C ALA A 91 1.26 -16.21 5.17
N VAL A 92 0.32 -16.20 6.11
CA VAL A 92 0.31 -17.13 7.26
C VAL A 92 0.20 -18.58 6.81
N PHE A 93 -0.69 -18.89 5.86
CA PHE A 93 -0.83 -20.24 5.32
C PHE A 93 0.41 -20.69 4.54
N ALA A 94 0.99 -19.81 3.73
CA ALA A 94 2.21 -20.08 2.97
C ALA A 94 3.40 -20.35 3.89
N ASP A 95 3.58 -19.53 4.93
CA ASP A 95 4.62 -19.72 5.94
C ASP A 95 4.49 -21.09 6.64
N LYS A 96 3.28 -21.47 7.06
CA LYS A 96 3.01 -22.79 7.62
C LYS A 96 3.35 -23.93 6.67
N PHE A 97 3.00 -23.77 5.39
CA PHE A 97 3.23 -24.79 4.38
C PHE A 97 4.72 -24.98 4.07
N VAL A 98 5.48 -23.89 3.98
CA VAL A 98 6.91 -23.91 3.66
C VAL A 98 7.76 -24.30 4.88
N ASN A 99 7.48 -23.74 6.05
CA ASN A 99 8.31 -23.88 7.24
C ASN A 99 7.80 -24.95 8.23
N GLY A 100 6.63 -25.55 7.99
CA GLY A 100 6.00 -26.56 8.87
C GLY A 100 5.49 -26.03 10.21
N THR A 101 5.81 -24.78 10.54
CA THR A 101 5.42 -24.06 11.75
C THR A 101 4.84 -22.70 11.37
N VAL A 102 4.12 -22.06 12.29
CA VAL A 102 3.55 -20.74 12.02
C VAL A 102 4.37 -19.67 12.73
N ASN A 103 4.81 -18.67 11.99
CA ASN A 103 5.48 -17.50 12.54
C ASN A 103 4.54 -16.71 13.47
N LEU A 104 4.95 -16.56 14.73
CA LEU A 104 4.18 -15.84 15.75
C LEU A 104 3.90 -14.38 15.37
N PHE A 105 4.87 -13.68 14.77
CA PHE A 105 4.68 -12.29 14.35
C PHE A 105 3.66 -12.17 13.22
N LEU A 106 3.67 -13.10 12.25
CA LEU A 106 2.64 -13.13 11.21
C LEU A 106 1.24 -13.39 11.78
N LEU A 107 1.13 -14.29 12.77
CA LEU A 107 -0.13 -14.52 13.48
C LEU A 107 -0.62 -13.28 14.23
N LEU A 108 0.28 -12.57 14.91
CA LEU A 108 -0.06 -11.33 15.60
C LEU A 108 -0.56 -10.28 14.60
N VAL A 109 0.14 -10.10 13.47
CA VAL A 109 -0.28 -9.17 12.40
C VAL A 109 -1.66 -9.54 11.85
N LEU A 110 -1.94 -10.82 11.63
CA LEU A 110 -3.27 -11.28 11.21
C LEU A 110 -4.33 -10.97 12.26
N GLY A 111 -4.07 -11.28 13.54
CA GLY A 111 -4.98 -11.00 14.64
C GLY A 111 -5.31 -9.50 14.75
N PHE A 112 -4.29 -8.65 14.70
CA PHE A 112 -4.46 -7.19 14.68
C PHE A 112 -5.24 -6.72 13.45
N ALA A 113 -4.92 -7.24 12.27
CA ALA A 113 -5.65 -6.92 11.05
C ALA A 113 -7.13 -7.23 11.22
N MET A 114 -7.50 -8.45 11.65
CA MET A 114 -8.89 -8.88 11.82
C MET A 114 -9.71 -7.99 12.76
N ILE A 115 -9.12 -7.53 13.87
CA ILE A 115 -9.83 -6.69 14.85
C ILE A 115 -9.88 -5.21 14.45
N THR A 116 -9.00 -4.74 13.56
CA THR A 116 -8.86 -3.31 13.26
C THR A 116 -10.14 -2.73 12.69
N TYR A 117 -10.78 -3.41 11.72
CA TYR A 117 -12.01 -2.90 11.12
C TYR A 117 -13.19 -2.78 12.10
N PRO A 118 -13.62 -3.82 12.83
CA PRO A 118 -14.71 -3.68 13.80
C PRO A 118 -14.36 -2.73 14.95
N PHE A 119 -13.08 -2.65 15.35
CA PHE A 119 -12.63 -1.69 16.34
C PHE A 119 -12.80 -0.25 15.84
N VAL A 120 -12.34 0.07 14.62
CA VAL A 120 -12.50 1.40 14.02
C VAL A 120 -13.98 1.74 13.82
N GLU A 121 -14.81 0.80 13.36
CA GLU A 121 -16.27 0.99 13.23
C GLU A 121 -16.91 1.34 14.58
N TYR A 122 -16.55 0.64 15.65
CA TYR A 122 -17.04 0.92 17.00
C TYR A 122 -16.72 2.35 17.45
N PHE A 123 -15.48 2.80 17.27
CA PHE A 123 -15.06 4.16 17.64
C PHE A 123 -15.74 5.24 16.82
N ILE A 124 -15.94 5.01 15.51
CA ILE A 124 -16.63 5.94 14.64
C ILE A 124 -18.12 6.01 15.00
N ALA A 125 -18.79 4.86 15.20
CA ALA A 125 -20.20 4.79 15.56
C ALA A 125 -20.52 5.53 16.88
N LYS A 126 -19.58 5.52 17.83
CA LYS A 126 -19.71 6.26 19.10
C LYS A 126 -19.78 7.77 18.91
N LYS A 127 -19.26 8.34 17.80
CA LYS A 127 -19.35 9.79 17.54
C LYS A 127 -20.74 10.23 17.05
N TYR A 128 -21.57 9.29 16.61
CA TYR A 128 -22.91 9.53 16.08
C TYR A 128 -24.02 9.15 17.08
N LYS A 129 -23.66 8.65 18.26
CA LYS A 129 -24.56 8.38 19.38
C LYS A 129 -24.24 9.33 20.52
#